data_AF-A0A7V5Q941-F1
#
_entry.id   AF-A0A7V5Q941-F1
#
_cell.length_a   1.000
_cell.length_b   1.000
_cell.length_c   1.000
_cell.angle_alpha   90.00
_cell.angle_beta   90.00
_cell.angle_gamma   90.00
#
_symmetry.space_group_name_H-M   'P 1'
#
loop_
_entity.id
_entity.type
_entity.pdbx_description
1 polymer ?
#
loop_
_entity_poly.entity_id
_entity_poly.type
_entity_poly.pdbx_seq_one_letter_code
_entity_poly.pdbx_strand_id
1 'polypeptide(L)'
;MINFNSRTYSGGESEAAEDMVQIGELPEWNLDDLYKSPEDEQLEADLIEAESRVQALVKSCKGRLAELAGERGALAAAIREYEALSDLLGKAGSYSGLLYA
;
A
#
# COMPACT_ATOMS: atom_id res chain seq x y z
N MET A 1 -8.83 44.71 34.36
CA MET A 1 -8.73 44.25 32.96
C MET A 1 -7.30 43.80 32.73
N ILE A 2 -7.06 42.49 32.65
CA ILE A 2 -5.71 41.94 32.44
C ILE A 2 -5.45 41.97 30.93
N ASN A 3 -4.52 42.82 30.50
CA ASN A 3 -4.07 42.90 29.11
C ASN A 3 -2.99 41.84 28.86
N PHE A 4 -3.22 40.99 27.85
CA PHE A 4 -2.31 39.99 27.33
C PHE A 4 -1.25 40.69 26.46
N ASN A 5 -0.07 40.96 27.02
CA ASN A 5 1.11 41.30 26.20
C ASN A 5 1.84 39.98 25.93
N SER A 6 1.56 39.35 24.79
CA SER A 6 2.18 38.09 24.39
C SER A 6 3.67 38.32 24.11
N ARG A 7 4.48 37.90 25.08
CA ARG A 7 5.95 37.80 25.04
C ARG A 7 6.43 37.36 23.66
N THR A 8 7.14 38.26 22.98
CA THR A 8 8.08 37.86 21.93
C THR A 8 9.15 37.00 22.60
N TYR A 9 9.20 35.72 22.24
CA TYR A 9 10.30 34.84 22.59
C TYR A 9 11.52 35.31 21.79
N SER A 10 12.41 36.06 22.45
CA SER A 10 13.80 36.19 22.04
C SER A 10 14.51 34.93 22.54
N GLY A 11 14.87 34.05 21.62
CA GLY A 11 15.55 32.80 21.91
C GLY A 11 16.35 32.34 20.72
N GLY A 12 17.66 32.60 20.77
CA GLY A 12 18.68 31.93 19.96
C GLY A 12 18.92 32.54 18.59
N GLU A 13 20.05 33.20 18.44
CA GLU A 13 20.75 33.35 17.16
C GLU A 13 20.95 31.93 16.58
N SER A 14 20.16 31.55 15.58
CA SER A 14 20.38 30.35 14.78
C SER A 14 21.25 30.74 13.59
N GLU A 15 22.54 30.91 13.85
CA GLU A 15 23.60 30.82 12.85
C GLU A 15 23.68 29.36 12.37
N ALA A 16 22.75 28.97 11.48
CA ALA A 16 22.73 27.69 10.78
C ALA A 16 21.90 27.81 9.50
N ALA A 17 22.17 28.84 8.70
CA ALA A 17 22.01 28.73 7.26
C ALA A 17 23.39 28.40 6.71
N GLU A 18 23.46 27.41 5.81
CA GLU A 18 24.67 26.92 5.12
C GLU A 18 25.39 25.72 5.77
N ASP A 19 24.63 24.68 6.09
CA ASP A 19 25.03 23.37 5.61
C ASP A 19 23.85 22.79 4.83
N MET A 20 23.76 23.19 3.56
CA MET A 20 22.94 22.46 2.60
C MET A 20 23.55 21.06 2.57
N VAL A 21 23.03 20.15 3.41
CA VAL A 21 23.34 18.73 3.32
C VAL A 21 23.23 18.42 1.83
N GLN A 22 24.37 18.19 1.18
CA GLN A 22 24.40 17.64 -0.15
C GLN A 22 23.90 16.22 0.02
N ILE A 23 22.58 16.08 0.10
CA ILE A 23 21.89 14.86 -0.28
C ILE A 23 22.39 14.63 -1.70
N GLY A 24 23.34 13.71 -1.84
CA GLY A 24 23.91 13.32 -3.13
C GLY A 24 22.82 12.74 -4.03
N GLU A 25 23.17 11.85 -4.95
CA GLU A 25 22.11 11.14 -5.68
C GLU A 25 21.19 10.43 -4.69
N LEU A 26 19.89 10.74 -4.77
CA LEU A 26 18.88 10.11 -3.95
C LEU A 26 18.80 8.63 -4.34
N PRO A 27 18.63 7.72 -3.37
CA PRO A 27 18.46 6.31 -3.70
C PRO A 27 17.17 6.11 -4.50
N GLU A 28 17.28 5.38 -5.61
CA GLU A 28 16.13 4.88 -6.35
C GLU A 28 15.59 3.61 -5.68
N TRP A 29 14.27 3.40 -5.76
CA TRP A 29 13.65 2.16 -5.30
C TRP A 29 13.95 1.03 -6.28
N ASN A 30 14.58 -0.05 -5.80
CA ASN A 30 14.76 -1.24 -6.61
C ASN A 30 13.42 -1.99 -6.77
N LEU A 31 12.89 -2.06 -7.99
CA LEU A 31 11.62 -2.71 -8.29
C LEU A 31 11.75 -4.19 -8.65
N ASP A 32 12.98 -4.69 -8.88
CA ASP A 32 13.23 -6.07 -9.29
C ASP A 32 12.74 -7.10 -8.27
N ASP A 33 12.59 -6.70 -7.00
CA ASP A 33 12.00 -7.53 -5.94
C ASP A 33 10.48 -7.74 -6.11
N LEU A 34 9.80 -6.87 -6.86
CA LEU A 34 8.36 -6.94 -7.18
C LEU A 34 8.13 -7.54 -8.56
N TYR A 35 8.62 -6.84 -9.60
CA TYR A 35 8.58 -7.21 -11.01
C TYR A 35 9.74 -6.51 -11.73
N LYS A 36 10.35 -7.19 -12.71
CA LYS A 36 11.55 -6.71 -13.41
C LYS A 36 11.26 -5.56 -14.37
N SER A 37 10.07 -5.52 -14.95
CA SER A 37 9.62 -4.45 -15.83
C SER A 37 8.09 -4.46 -15.97
N PRO A 38 7.47 -3.43 -16.58
CA PRO A 38 6.04 -3.41 -16.87
C PRO A 38 5.58 -4.56 -17.78
N GLU A 39 6.49 -5.14 -18.55
CA GLU A 39 6.28 -6.29 -19.44
C GLU A 39 6.73 -7.63 -18.81
N ASP A 40 6.97 -7.68 -17.50
CA ASP A 40 7.30 -8.92 -16.80
C ASP A 40 6.12 -9.92 -16.91
N GLU A 41 6.40 -11.11 -17.43
CA GLU A 41 5.42 -12.19 -17.57
C GLU A 41 4.79 -12.56 -16.22
N GLN A 42 5.51 -12.37 -15.10
CA GLN A 42 4.97 -12.61 -13.76
C GLN A 42 3.91 -11.56 -13.37
N LEU A 43 4.03 -10.32 -13.84
CA LEU A 43 3.01 -9.29 -13.61
C LEU A 43 1.72 -9.65 -14.34
N GLU A 44 1.83 -10.06 -15.61
CA GLU A 44 0.68 -10.52 -16.39
C GLU A 44 0.02 -11.74 -15.74
N ALA A 45 0.82 -12.74 -15.33
CA ALA A 45 0.31 -13.93 -14.65
C ALA A 45 -0.41 -13.59 -13.34
N ASP A 46 0.16 -12.71 -12.52
CA ASP A 46 -0.44 -12.27 -11.25
C ASP A 46 -1.78 -11.55 -11.48
N LEU A 47 -1.89 -10.73 -12.54
CA LEU A 47 -3.14 -10.04 -12.90
C LEU A 47 -4.23 -11.01 -13.39
N ILE A 48 -3.87 -11.99 -14.23
CA ILE A 48 -4.79 -13.03 -14.70
C ILE A 48 -5.27 -13.88 -13.52
N GLU A 49 -4.37 -14.24 -12.61
CA GLU A 49 -4.72 -14.98 -11.39
C GLU A 49 -5.66 -14.17 -10.49
N ALA A 50 -5.37 -12.89 -10.28
CA ALA A 50 -6.23 -12.00 -9.51
C ALA A 50 -7.63 -11.91 -10.11
N GLU A 51 -7.76 -11.79 -11.43
CA GLU A 51 -9.07 -11.78 -12.10
C GLU A 51 -9.85 -13.08 -11.83
N SER A 52 -9.20 -14.24 -11.99
CA SER A 52 -9.83 -15.53 -11.74
C SER A 52 -10.32 -15.67 -10.29
N ARG A 53 -9.48 -15.27 -9.33
CA ARG A 53 -9.80 -15.28 -7.90
C ARG A 53 -10.96 -14.34 -7.56
N VAL A 54 -11.00 -13.13 -8.14
CA VAL A 54 -12.13 -12.20 -8.00
C VAL A 54 -13.43 -12.85 -8.47
N GLN A 55 -13.44 -13.45 -9.67
CA GLN A 55 -14.63 -14.10 -10.22
C GLN A 55 -15.10 -15.25 -9.33
N ALA A 56 -14.18 -16.07 -8.82
CA ALA A 56 -14.48 -17.14 -7.88
C ALA A 56 -15.08 -16.61 -6.57
N LEU A 57 -14.46 -15.60 -5.96
CA LEU A 57 -14.90 -14.99 -4.70
C LEU A 57 -16.29 -14.36 -4.83
N VAL A 58 -16.55 -13.65 -5.93
CA VAL A 58 -17.87 -13.08 -6.23
C VAL A 58 -18.92 -14.19 -6.33
N LYS A 59 -18.61 -15.28 -7.03
CA LYS A 59 -19.53 -16.41 -7.19
C LYS A 59 -19.81 -17.14 -5.87
N SER A 60 -18.80 -17.29 -5.01
CA SER A 60 -18.94 -18.02 -3.75
C SER A 60 -19.56 -17.18 -2.62
N CYS A 61 -19.25 -15.89 -2.53
CA CYS A 61 -19.50 -15.08 -1.34
C CYS A 61 -20.57 -13.99 -1.53
N LYS A 62 -20.77 -13.46 -2.74
CA LYS A 62 -21.68 -12.32 -2.96
C LYS A 62 -23.12 -12.67 -2.57
N GLY A 63 -23.67 -11.93 -1.61
CA GLY A 63 -25.03 -12.14 -1.10
C GLY A 63 -25.21 -13.37 -0.21
N ARG A 64 -24.14 -14.13 0.06
CA ARG A 64 -24.19 -15.42 0.78
C ARG A 64 -23.41 -15.43 2.10
N LEU A 65 -22.96 -14.27 2.56
CA LEU A 65 -22.13 -14.16 3.77
C LEU A 65 -22.81 -14.71 5.03
N ALA A 66 -24.12 -14.50 5.19
CA ALA A 66 -24.87 -15.04 6.32
C ALA A 66 -24.92 -16.58 6.31
N GLU A 67 -25.04 -17.19 5.12
CA GLU A 67 -25.01 -18.65 4.94
C GLU A 67 -23.62 -19.20 5.30
N LEU A 68 -22.56 -18.56 4.77
CA LEU A 68 -21.17 -18.94 5.04
C LEU A 68 -20.79 -18.79 6.51
N ALA A 69 -21.39 -17.85 7.24
CA ALA A 69 -21.18 -17.68 8.67
C ALA A 69 -21.83 -18.80 9.50
N GLY A 70 -22.91 -19.41 9.00
CA GLY A 70 -23.58 -20.55 9.63
C GLY A 70 -22.87 -21.89 9.38
N GLU A 71 -22.07 -21.98 8.31
CA GLU A 71 -21.28 -23.16 8.00
C GLU A 71 -19.90 -23.11 8.67
N ARG A 72 -19.54 -24.17 9.39
CA ARG A 72 -18.31 -24.22 10.17
C ARG A 72 -17.08 -24.03 9.27
N GLY A 73 -16.42 -22.90 9.42
CA GLY A 73 -15.15 -22.59 8.74
C GLY A 73 -15.29 -22.02 7.33
N ALA A 74 -16.50 -21.97 6.75
CA ALA A 74 -16.70 -21.45 5.40
C ALA A 74 -16.42 -19.95 5.32
N LEU A 75 -16.87 -19.17 6.32
CA LEU A 75 -16.52 -17.75 6.40
C LEU A 75 -15.02 -17.51 6.57
N ALA A 76 -14.34 -18.33 7.37
CA ALA A 76 -12.89 -18.22 7.54
C ALA A 76 -12.14 -18.53 6.23
N ALA A 77 -12.61 -19.51 5.44
CA ALA A 77 -12.06 -19.79 4.12
C ALA A 77 -12.28 -18.60 3.16
N ALA A 78 -13.47 -18.02 3.15
CA ALA A 78 -13.76 -16.84 2.34
C ALA A 78 -12.85 -15.64 2.67
N ILE A 79 -12.57 -15.41 3.96
CA ILE A 79 -11.65 -14.35 4.42
C ILE A 79 -10.23 -14.61 3.92
N ARG A 80 -9.72 -15.85 4.05
CA ARG A 80 -8.38 -16.20 3.58
C ARG A 80 -8.21 -16.00 2.08
N GLU A 81 -9.20 -16.37 1.29
CA GLU A 81 -9.17 -16.15 -0.16
C GLU A 81 -9.17 -14.66 -0.50
N TYR A 82 -9.93 -13.86 0.25
CA TYR A 82 -9.91 -12.40 0.10
C TYR A 82 -8.56 -11.79 0.48
N GLU A 83 -7.94 -12.23 1.58
CA GLU A 83 -6.61 -11.78 2.01
C GLU A 83 -5.55 -12.11 0.96
N ALA A 84 -5.53 -13.36 0.45
CA ALA A 84 -4.59 -13.76 -0.60
C ALA A 84 -4.76 -12.94 -1.88
N LEU A 85 -6.00 -12.65 -2.28
CA LEU A 85 -6.28 -11.76 -3.41
C LEU A 85 -5.82 -10.32 -3.14
N SER A 86 -6.05 -9.81 -1.93
CA SER A 86 -5.64 -8.46 -1.52
C SER A 86 -4.11 -8.33 -1.52
N ASP A 87 -3.39 -9.35 -1.07
CA ASP A 87 -1.93 -9.35 -1.06
C ASP A 87 -1.37 -9.34 -2.49
N LEU A 88 -1.96 -10.14 -3.39
CA LEU A 88 -1.57 -10.20 -4.81
C LEU A 88 -1.77 -8.85 -5.51
N LEU A 89 -2.95 -8.25 -5.34
CA LEU A 89 -3.25 -6.92 -5.89
C LEU A 89 -2.43 -5.82 -5.20
N GLY A 90 -2.13 -5.98 -3.92
CA GLY A 90 -1.28 -5.07 -3.16
C GLY A 90 0.13 -5.02 -3.73
N LYS A 91 0.74 -6.18 -4.04
CA LYS A 91 2.05 -6.27 -4.72
C LYS A 91 2.05 -5.51 -6.06
N ALA A 92 1.07 -5.76 -6.92
CA ALA A 92 0.94 -5.09 -8.22
C ALA A 92 0.68 -3.57 -8.09
N GLY A 93 -0.13 -3.18 -7.11
CA GLY A 93 -0.40 -1.78 -6.78
C GLY A 93 0.83 -1.05 -6.26
N SER A 94 1.61 -1.67 -5.37
CA SER A 94 2.88 -1.14 -4.88
C SER A 94 3.89 -0.94 -6.00
N TYR A 95 4.02 -1.91 -6.91
CA TYR A 95 4.89 -1.76 -8.08
C TYR A 95 4.48 -0.56 -8.94
N SER A 96 3.19 -0.46 -9.29
CA SER A 96 2.67 0.67 -10.07
C SER A 96 2.89 2.00 -9.36
N GLY A 97 2.70 2.06 -8.04
CA GLY A 97 2.90 3.27 -7.26
C GLY A 97 4.36 3.72 -7.23
N LEU A 98 5.30 2.78 -7.07
CA LEU A 98 6.73 3.08 -7.03
C LEU A 98 7.32 3.39 -8.41
N LEU A 99 6.77 2.78 -9.48
CA LEU A 99 7.22 3.02 -10.86
C LEU A 99 7.01 4.48 -11.31
N TYR A 100 6.02 5.18 -10.75
CA TYR A 100 5.67 6.57 -11.10
C TYR A 100 5.88 7.57 -9.94
N ALA A 101 6.57 7.17 -8.87
CA ALA A 101 6.78 7.99 -7.67
C ALA A 101 7.81 9.12 -7.86
#